data_AF-A0A7N2KX92-F1
#
_entry.id   AF-A0A7N2KX92-F1
#
_cell.length_a   1.000
_cell.length_b   1.000
_cell.length_c   1.000
_cell.angle_alpha   90.00
_cell.angle_beta   90.00
_cell.angle_gamma   90.00
#
_symmetry.space_group_name_H-M   'P 1'
#
loop_
_entity.id
_entity.type
_entity.pdbx_description
1 polymer ?
#
loop_
_entity_poly.entity_id
_entity_poly.type
_entity_poly.pdbx_seq_one_letter_code
_entity_poly.pdbx_strand_id
1 'polypeptide(L)'
;MRESSRMPLFDLRKLNASLPVPSIPKGSVELLVLGANDDFIVDAEGLKETGRFYGVSPVNVERVAHDMMLDCSWEKGAKVILSWLTALNK
;
A
#
# COMPACT_ATOMS: atom_id res chain seq x y z
N MET A 1 -16.23 27.61 7.15
CA MET A 1 -15.62 26.44 6.48
C MET A 1 -16.48 26.10 5.27
N ARG A 2 -15.94 26.19 4.04
CA ARG A 2 -16.55 25.48 2.90
C ARG A 2 -16.10 24.04 3.04
N GLU A 3 -17.03 23.13 3.27
CA GLU A 3 -16.67 21.72 3.40
C GLU A 3 -16.00 21.23 2.12
N SER A 4 -15.05 20.30 2.27
CA SER A 4 -14.39 19.68 1.12
C SER A 4 -15.42 18.89 0.30
N SER A 5 -15.22 18.85 -1.02
CA SER A 5 -16.04 18.02 -1.90
C SER A 5 -15.92 16.55 -1.49
N ARG A 6 -17.06 15.88 -1.33
CA ARG A 6 -17.10 14.41 -1.09
C ARG A 6 -16.91 13.60 -2.36
N MET A 7 -16.91 14.26 -3.53
CA MET A 7 -16.65 13.61 -4.80
C MET A 7 -15.14 13.40 -4.95
N PRO A 8 -14.65 12.16 -5.09
CA PRO A 8 -13.26 11.89 -5.38
C PRO A 8 -12.85 12.63 -6.66
N LEU A 9 -11.66 13.24 -6.66
CA LEU A 9 -11.16 13.98 -7.82
C LEU A 9 -11.02 13.09 -9.06
N PHE A 10 -10.69 11.81 -8.87
CA PHE A 10 -10.55 10.83 -9.93
C PHE A 10 -11.27 9.53 -9.56
N ASP A 11 -11.96 8.94 -10.56
CA ASP A 11 -12.40 7.55 -10.50
C ASP A 11 -11.26 6.67 -11.02
N LEU A 12 -10.44 6.17 -10.08
CA LEU A 12 -9.25 5.38 -10.40
C LEU A 12 -9.57 4.10 -11.17
N ARG A 13 -10.77 3.52 -10.97
CA ARG A 13 -11.19 2.32 -11.69
C ARG A 13 -11.49 2.63 -13.15
N LYS A 14 -12.22 3.71 -13.42
CA LYS A 14 -12.45 4.17 -14.80
C LYS A 14 -11.15 4.58 -15.47
N LEU A 15 -10.24 5.24 -14.75
CA LEU A 15 -8.95 5.63 -15.29
C LEU A 15 -8.13 4.40 -15.69
N ASN A 16 -8.03 3.38 -14.82
CA ASN A 16 -7.32 2.14 -15.13
C ASN A 16 -7.99 1.35 -16.27
N ALA A 17 -9.31 1.41 -16.43
CA ALA A 17 -10.00 0.78 -17.55
C ALA A 17 -9.68 1.45 -18.90
N SER A 18 -9.52 2.78 -18.92
CA SER A 18 -9.17 3.54 -20.12
C SER A 18 -7.67 3.54 -20.42
N LEU A 19 -6.84 3.52 -19.38
CA LEU A 19 -5.38 3.59 -19.44
C LEU A 19 -4.79 2.60 -18.42
N PRO A 20 -4.73 1.29 -18.77
CA PRO A 20 -4.28 0.28 -17.83
C PRO A 20 -2.80 0.44 -17.49
N VAL A 21 -2.48 0.29 -16.21
CA VAL A 21 -1.10 0.27 -15.74
C VAL A 21 -0.44 -1.05 -16.19
N PRO A 22 0.68 -1.01 -16.93
CA PRO A 22 1.36 -2.23 -17.35
C PRO A 22 1.96 -2.94 -16.14
N SER A 23 1.87 -4.28 -16.13
CA SER A 23 2.49 -5.10 -15.10
C SER A 23 4.00 -5.16 -15.29
N ILE A 24 4.75 -5.19 -14.18
CA ILE A 24 6.18 -5.45 -14.19
C ILE A 24 6.42 -6.94 -14.49
N PRO A 25 7.44 -7.32 -15.30
CA PRO A 25 7.80 -8.71 -15.50
C PRO A 25 8.06 -9.42 -14.17
N LYS A 26 7.49 -10.63 -14.00
CA LYS A 26 7.68 -11.41 -12.77
C LYS A 26 9.17 -11.69 -12.54
N GLY A 27 9.64 -11.46 -11.33
CA GLY A 27 11.02 -11.73 -10.91
C GLY A 27 12.04 -10.68 -11.34
N SER A 28 11.64 -9.53 -11.89
CA SER A 28 12.59 -8.46 -12.22
C SER A 28 13.06 -7.67 -11.00
N VAL A 29 12.31 -7.72 -9.90
CA VAL A 29 12.60 -7.02 -8.64
C VAL A 29 11.88 -7.73 -7.48
N GLU A 30 12.52 -7.75 -6.31
CA GLU A 30 11.90 -8.20 -5.06
C GLU A 30 10.96 -7.09 -4.54
N LEU A 31 9.69 -7.43 -4.28
CA LEU A 31 8.64 -6.46 -3.94
C LEU A 31 8.05 -6.75 -2.55
N LEU A 32 7.90 -5.69 -1.75
CA LEU A 32 7.11 -5.67 -0.53
C LEU A 32 5.93 -4.74 -0.71
N VAL A 33 4.72 -5.23 -0.46
CA VAL A 33 3.51 -4.41 -0.35
C VAL A 33 3.14 -4.32 1.13
N LEU A 34 3.20 -3.10 1.68
CA LEU A 34 2.97 -2.80 3.09
C LEU A 34 1.92 -1.69 3.21
N GLY A 35 0.94 -1.89 4.08
CA GLY A 35 -0.07 -0.89 4.41
C GLY A 35 -0.40 -0.88 5.90
N ALA A 36 -1.31 0.00 6.29
CA ALA A 36 -1.71 0.19 7.69
C ALA A 36 -3.20 -0.09 7.87
N ASN A 37 -3.58 -0.61 9.04
CA ASN A 37 -4.96 -1.01 9.30
C ASN A 37 -5.88 0.18 9.61
N ASP A 38 -5.34 1.23 10.21
CA ASP A 38 -6.09 2.45 10.57
C ASP A 38 -5.89 3.53 9.49
N ASP A 39 -5.74 3.11 8.24
CA ASP A 39 -5.61 3.96 7.07
C ASP A 39 -7.00 4.38 6.54
N PHE A 40 -7.30 5.67 6.65
CA PHE A 40 -8.55 6.26 6.16
C PHE A 40 -8.48 6.77 4.72
N ILE A 41 -7.29 6.72 4.10
CA ILE A 41 -7.04 7.20 2.74
C ILE A 41 -7.04 6.02 1.77
N VAL A 42 -6.35 4.93 2.13
CA VAL A 42 -6.27 3.70 1.35
C VAL A 42 -6.78 2.54 2.21
N ASP A 43 -7.90 1.97 1.80
CA ASP A 43 -8.52 0.88 2.56
C ASP A 43 -7.78 -0.47 2.40
N ALA A 44 -8.20 -1.45 3.21
CA ALA A 44 -7.65 -2.79 3.16
C ALA A 44 -7.86 -3.51 1.82
N GLU A 45 -8.83 -3.10 0.99
CA GLU A 45 -9.02 -3.70 -0.33
C GLU A 45 -8.02 -3.14 -1.33
N GLY A 46 -7.72 -1.83 -1.31
CA GLY A 46 -6.66 -1.23 -2.11
C GLY A 46 -5.28 -1.85 -1.83
N LEU A 47 -5.01 -2.17 -0.56
CA LEU A 47 -3.81 -2.92 -0.17
C LEU A 47 -3.78 -4.33 -0.80
N LYS A 48 -4.90 -5.07 -0.76
CA LYS A 48 -5.02 -6.40 -1.37
C LYS A 48 -4.96 -6.36 -2.89
N GLU A 49 -5.61 -5.39 -3.52
CA GLU A 49 -5.56 -5.15 -4.97
C GLU A 49 -4.11 -4.94 -5.43
N THR A 50 -3.34 -4.14 -4.69
CA THR A 50 -1.92 -3.88 -4.96
C THR A 50 -1.08 -5.15 -4.80
N GLY A 51 -1.30 -5.93 -3.74
CA GLY A 51 -0.65 -7.24 -3.56
C GLY A 51 -0.93 -8.19 -4.73
N ARG A 52 -2.20 -8.30 -5.15
CA ARG A 52 -2.60 -9.13 -6.30
C ARG A 52 -1.98 -8.64 -7.62
N PHE A 53 -1.91 -7.33 -7.83
CA PHE A 53 -1.30 -6.74 -9.02
C PHE A 53 0.17 -7.14 -9.16
N TYR A 54 0.93 -7.13 -8.06
CA TYR A 54 2.34 -7.54 -8.06
C TYR A 54 2.56 -9.03 -7.79
N GLY A 55 1.51 -9.81 -7.50
CA GLY A 55 1.62 -11.23 -7.18
C GLY A 55 2.30 -11.53 -5.84
N VAL A 56 2.22 -10.60 -4.87
CA VAL A 56 2.80 -10.74 -3.53
C VAL A 56 1.73 -10.68 -2.45
N SER A 57 1.96 -11.34 -1.32
CA SER A 57 1.06 -11.23 -0.15
C SER A 57 1.33 -9.92 0.57
N PRO A 58 0.34 -9.01 0.70
CA PRO A 58 0.55 -7.74 1.38
C PRO A 58 0.64 -7.93 2.89
N VAL A 59 1.36 -7.04 3.56
CA VAL A 59 1.41 -6.94 5.02
C VAL A 59 0.55 -5.77 5.48
N ASN A 60 -0.38 -6.04 6.38
CA ASN A 60 -1.21 -5.01 7.02
C ASN A 60 -0.75 -4.80 8.46
N VAL A 61 -0.25 -3.60 8.78
CA VAL A 61 0.26 -3.27 10.11
C VAL A 61 -0.85 -2.73 10.99
N GLU A 62 -1.11 -3.41 12.11
CA GLU A 62 -2.16 -3.01 13.04
C GLU A 62 -1.81 -1.77 13.86
N ARG A 63 -2.83 -0.93 14.08
CA ARG A 63 -2.77 0.26 14.95
C ARG A 63 -1.66 1.22 14.53
N VAL A 64 -1.72 1.62 13.26
CA VAL A 64 -0.83 2.56 12.57
C VAL A 64 -1.69 3.30 11.55
N ALA A 65 -1.53 4.63 11.46
CA ALA A 65 -2.22 5.47 10.49
C ALA A 65 -1.55 5.43 9.10
N HIS A 66 -2.19 6.10 8.12
CA HIS A 66 -1.74 6.19 6.73
C HIS A 66 -0.25 6.57 6.60
N ASP A 67 0.13 7.70 7.19
CA ASP A 67 1.51 8.19 7.18
C ASP A 67 2.35 7.46 8.23
N MET A 68 2.52 6.15 8.03
CA MET A 68 3.18 5.23 8.97
C MET A 68 4.55 5.71 9.47
N MET A 69 5.31 6.44 8.65
CA MET A 69 6.61 6.99 9.03
C MET A 69 6.53 8.17 10.01
N LEU A 70 5.36 8.82 10.12
CA LEU A 70 5.09 9.95 11.00
C LEU A 70 4.19 9.55 12.20
N ASP A 71 3.62 8.35 12.16
CA ASP A 71 2.79 7.80 13.23
C ASP A 71 3.60 7.56 14.52
N CYS A 72 2.98 7.65 15.69
CA CYS A 72 3.64 7.39 16.97
C CYS A 72 4.09 5.93 17.15
N SER A 73 3.58 5.02 16.32
CA SER A 73 3.93 3.60 16.26
C SER A 73 4.73 3.24 15.00
N TRP A 74 5.43 4.21 14.38
CA TRP A 74 6.20 4.04 13.15
C TRP A 74 7.17 2.86 13.18
N GLU A 75 7.70 2.50 14.35
CA GLU A 75 8.64 1.39 14.52
C GLU A 75 8.06 0.05 14.07
N LYS A 76 6.73 -0.13 14.13
CA LYS A 76 6.08 -1.35 13.65
C LYS A 76 6.29 -1.54 12.16
N GLY A 77 6.09 -0.47 11.38
CA GLY A 77 6.36 -0.46 9.94
C GLY A 77 7.83 -0.72 9.63
N ALA A 78 8.71 0.02 10.32
CA ALA A 78 10.16 -0.12 10.16
C ALA A 78 10.64 -1.56 10.44
N LYS A 79 10.10 -2.23 11.46
CA LYS A 79 10.41 -3.63 11.76
C LYS A 79 10.02 -4.59 10.64
N VAL A 80 8.87 -4.38 10.00
CA VAL A 80 8.46 -5.20 8.84
C VAL A 80 9.45 -5.04 7.70
N ILE A 81 9.79 -3.79 7.34
CA ILE A 81 10.74 -3.49 6.26
C ILE A 81 12.10 -4.09 6.57
N LEU A 82 12.62 -3.90 7.79
CA LEU A 82 13.92 -4.44 8.21
C LEU A 82 13.93 -5.97 8.17
N SER A 83 12.86 -6.62 8.65
CA SER A 83 12.73 -8.08 8.61
C SER A 83 12.71 -8.59 7.17
N TRP A 84 12.00 -7.91 6.28
CA TRP A 84 11.95 -8.26 4.87
C TRP A 84 13.33 -8.13 4.20
N LEU A 85 14.01 -6.99 4.36
CA LEU A 85 15.36 -6.78 3.83
C LEU A 85 16.38 -7.80 4.35
N THR A 86 16.29 -8.14 5.65
CA THR A 86 17.18 -9.13 6.26
C THR A 86 16.94 -10.54 5.72
N ALA A 87 15.69 -10.87 5.35
CA ALA A 87 15.37 -12.15 4.75
C ALA A 87 15.88 -12.28 3.31
N LEU A 88 16.01 -11.17 2.57
CA LEU A 88 16.59 -11.15 1.21
C LEU A 88 18.11 -11.31 1.19
N ASN A 89 18.79 -10.93 2.27
CA ASN A 89 20.26 -10.99 2.38
C ASN A 89 20.79 -12.33 2.93
N LYS A 90 19.96 -13.37 2.95
CA LYS A 90 20.34 -14.74 3.35
C LYS A 90 20.42 -15.64 2.13
#